data_AF-D7FRZ0-F1
#
_entry.id   AF-D7FRZ0-F1
#
_cell.length_a   1.000
_cell.length_b   1.000
_cell.length_c   1.000
_cell.angle_alpha   90.00
_cell.angle_beta   90.00
_cell.angle_gamma   90.00
#
_symmetry.space_group_name_H-M   'P 1'
#
loop_
_entity.id
_entity.type
_entity.pdbx_description
1 polymer ?
#
loop_
_entity_poly.entity_id
_entity_poly.type
_entity_poly.pdbx_seq_one_letter_code
_entity_poly.pdbx_strand_id
1 'polypeptide(L)'
;MRNKDDPRFSKMVDDIGNGVSDIDEAGLTTITGVRTEQALDVVIDFGFPDDVLQNPSACAKRGIISTHNDSVARVNAAVLARMNGETCTLQGRTMLDHEHLDPDVDDFFRMSQFLNQMEPSSVPSHDINLKVGVVVLLCRNLSIDDCLTNGTKVVLSRFNPLRKKFRH
;
A
#
# COMPACT_ATOMS: atom_id res chain seq x y z
N MET A 1 -5.41 -0.03 25.46
CA MET A 1 -5.97 -1.25 24.83
C MET A 1 -6.78 -0.80 23.62
N ARG A 2 -6.58 -1.39 22.42
CA ARG A 2 -7.10 -0.86 21.14
C ARG A 2 -8.64 -0.82 21.06
N ASN A 3 -9.34 -1.68 21.81
CA ASN A 3 -10.80 -1.85 21.73
C ASN A 3 -11.50 -1.59 23.09
N LYS A 4 -10.95 -0.71 23.93
CA LYS A 4 -11.44 -0.51 25.31
C LYS A 4 -12.92 -0.09 25.37
N ASP A 5 -13.38 0.62 24.34
CA ASP A 5 -14.74 1.16 24.28
C ASP A 5 -15.78 0.14 23.77
N ASP A 6 -15.35 -1.05 23.34
CA ASP A 6 -16.21 -2.18 23.01
C ASP A 6 -15.72 -3.46 23.72
N PRO A 7 -16.13 -3.66 25.00
CA PRO A 7 -15.73 -4.84 25.77
C PRO A 7 -16.19 -6.16 25.15
N ARG A 8 -17.30 -6.16 24.39
CA ARG A 8 -17.81 -7.38 23.75
C ARG A 8 -16.89 -7.79 22.59
N PHE A 9 -16.56 -6.84 21.71
CA PHE A 9 -15.64 -7.08 20.62
C PHE A 9 -14.23 -7.42 21.12
N SER A 10 -13.75 -6.74 22.17
CA SER A 10 -12.45 -7.05 22.77
C SER A 10 -12.39 -8.49 23.26
N LYS A 11 -13.42 -8.92 24.02
CA LYS A 11 -13.50 -10.30 24.52
C LYS A 11 -13.55 -11.32 23.39
N MET A 12 -14.35 -11.07 22.35
CA MET A 12 -14.43 -11.97 21.20
C MET A 12 -13.07 -12.14 20.51
N VAL A 13 -12.33 -11.07 20.29
CA VAL A 13 -10.99 -11.13 19.66
C VAL A 13 -10.00 -11.89 20.56
N ASP A 14 -10.06 -11.68 21.87
CA ASP A 14 -9.20 -12.39 22.83
C ASP A 14 -9.53 -13.90 22.87
N ASP A 15 -10.82 -14.27 22.87
CA ASP A 15 -11.27 -15.66 22.85
C ASP A 15 -10.86 -16.36 21.55
N ILE A 16 -10.84 -15.66 20.41
CA ILE A 16 -10.32 -16.17 19.12
C ILE A 16 -8.80 -16.36 19.21
N GLY A 17 -8.07 -15.37 19.70
CA GLY A 17 -6.60 -15.42 19.82
C GLY A 17 -6.10 -16.50 20.78
N ASN A 18 -6.87 -16.81 21.82
CA ASN A 18 -6.54 -17.84 22.82
C ASN A 18 -7.07 -19.23 22.47
N GLY A 19 -7.80 -19.38 21.35
CA GLY A 19 -8.41 -20.67 20.97
C GLY A 19 -9.54 -21.13 21.88
N VAL A 20 -10.20 -20.20 22.59
CA VAL A 20 -11.32 -20.45 23.52
C VAL A 20 -12.68 -20.23 22.84
N SER A 21 -12.67 -19.84 21.57
CA SER A 21 -13.89 -19.65 20.78
C SER A 21 -14.65 -20.96 20.56
N ASP A 22 -15.97 -20.87 20.40
CA ASP A 22 -16.77 -21.99 19.92
C ASP A 22 -16.35 -22.30 18.47
N ILE A 23 -15.59 -23.39 18.31
CA ILE A 23 -15.14 -23.90 17.02
C ILE A 23 -16.07 -25.05 16.61
N ASP A 24 -16.58 -25.02 15.39
CA ASP A 24 -17.40 -26.10 14.85
C ASP A 24 -16.57 -27.35 14.48
N GLU A 25 -17.26 -28.41 14.02
CA GLU A 25 -16.61 -29.66 13.60
C GLU A 25 -15.62 -29.48 12.42
N ALA A 26 -15.70 -28.37 11.69
CA ALA A 26 -14.81 -28.03 10.59
C ALA A 26 -13.61 -27.15 11.02
N GLY A 27 -13.49 -26.80 12.31
CA GLY A 27 -12.41 -25.96 12.79
C GLY A 27 -12.66 -24.46 12.59
N LEU A 28 -13.91 -24.03 12.36
CA LEU A 28 -14.28 -22.63 12.09
C LEU A 28 -14.97 -21.99 13.30
N THR A 29 -14.73 -20.69 13.49
CA THR A 29 -15.43 -19.86 14.48
C THR A 29 -16.39 -18.88 13.81
N THR A 30 -17.51 -18.56 14.46
CA THR A 30 -18.49 -17.60 13.93
C THR A 30 -18.15 -16.18 14.40
N ILE A 31 -17.88 -15.29 13.45
CA ILE A 31 -17.72 -13.85 13.73
C ILE A 31 -19.09 -13.18 13.57
N THR A 32 -19.55 -12.50 14.62
CA THR A 32 -20.82 -11.74 14.60
C THR A 32 -20.56 -10.26 14.27
N GLY A 33 -21.58 -9.57 13.75
CA GLY A 33 -21.47 -8.14 13.38
C GLY A 33 -20.69 -7.88 12.09
N VAL A 34 -20.54 -8.89 11.23
CA VAL A 34 -19.89 -8.75 9.93
C VAL A 34 -20.90 -8.23 8.91
N ARG A 35 -20.54 -7.16 8.21
CA ARG A 35 -21.21 -6.74 6.97
C ARG A 35 -20.38 -7.22 5.80
N THR A 36 -20.97 -8.01 4.91
CA THR A 36 -20.35 -8.43 3.66
C THR A 36 -20.80 -7.50 2.53
N GLU A 37 -19.87 -7.16 1.66
CA GLU A 37 -20.10 -6.30 0.51
C GLU A 37 -19.17 -6.73 -0.63
N GLN A 38 -19.66 -6.69 -1.87
CA GLN A 38 -18.88 -7.08 -3.04
C GLN A 38 -18.53 -5.88 -3.93
N ALA A 39 -19.32 -4.81 -3.86
CA ALA A 39 -19.07 -3.61 -4.62
C ALA A 39 -17.87 -2.86 -4.04
N LEU A 40 -16.80 -2.73 -4.84
CA LEU A 40 -15.59 -2.01 -4.45
C LEU A 40 -15.89 -0.58 -4.01
N ASP A 41 -16.80 0.10 -4.72
CA ASP A 41 -17.16 1.48 -4.41
C ASP A 41 -17.78 1.63 -3.03
N VAL A 42 -18.62 0.67 -2.60
CA VAL A 42 -19.25 0.69 -1.28
C VAL A 42 -18.22 0.45 -0.17
N VAL A 43 -17.24 -0.41 -0.41
CA VAL A 43 -16.12 -0.64 0.53
C VAL A 43 -15.26 0.62 0.67
N ILE A 44 -14.99 1.31 -0.45
CA ILE A 44 -14.25 2.57 -0.46
C ILE A 44 -15.06 3.66 0.25
N ASP A 45 -16.36 3.81 -0.02
CA ASP A 45 -17.21 4.82 0.62
C ASP A 45 -17.32 4.61 2.13
N PHE A 46 -17.33 3.35 2.57
CA PHE A 46 -17.32 3.01 3.99
C PHE A 46 -15.99 3.36 4.67
N GLY A 47 -14.87 2.97 4.05
CA GLY A 47 -13.53 3.15 4.61
C GLY A 47 -13.02 4.59 4.48
N PHE A 48 -13.22 5.19 3.32
CA PHE A 48 -12.69 6.48 2.88
C PHE A 48 -13.78 7.28 2.14
N PRO A 49 -14.79 7.79 2.87
CA PRO A 49 -15.76 8.73 2.29
C PRO A 49 -15.06 10.02 1.83
N ASP A 50 -15.74 10.82 1.00
CA ASP A 50 -15.15 11.99 0.35
C ASP A 50 -14.53 13.00 1.34
N ASP A 51 -15.17 13.26 2.48
CA ASP A 51 -14.65 14.16 3.52
C ASP A 51 -13.33 13.67 4.13
N VAL A 52 -13.18 12.35 4.25
CA VAL A 52 -11.95 11.70 4.71
C VAL A 52 -10.89 11.73 3.61
N LEU A 53 -11.26 11.43 2.36
CA LEU A 53 -10.32 11.43 1.22
C LEU A 53 -9.63 12.78 1.02
N GLN A 54 -10.33 13.88 1.28
CA GLN A 54 -9.77 15.22 1.19
C GLN A 54 -9.06 15.69 2.47
N ASN A 55 -9.00 14.85 3.52
CA ASN A 55 -8.34 15.15 4.79
C ASN A 55 -7.21 14.14 5.06
N PRO A 56 -5.94 14.48 4.75
CA PRO A 56 -4.81 13.55 4.91
C PRO A 56 -4.66 12.99 6.33
N SER A 57 -4.96 13.79 7.36
CA SER A 57 -4.88 13.35 8.76
C SER A 57 -5.97 12.36 9.13
N ALA A 58 -7.16 12.48 8.53
CA ALA A 58 -8.23 11.49 8.70
C ALA A 58 -7.92 10.20 7.92
N CYS A 59 -7.47 10.32 6.66
CA CYS A 59 -7.01 9.20 5.84
C CYS A 59 -5.93 8.36 6.52
N ALA A 60 -4.93 9.00 7.14
CA ALA A 60 -3.82 8.30 7.78
C ALA A 60 -4.25 7.35 8.92
N LYS A 61 -5.41 7.60 9.54
CA LYS A 61 -5.97 6.80 10.63
C LYS A 61 -6.76 5.59 10.14
N ARG A 62 -6.96 5.45 8.84
CA ARG A 62 -7.77 4.39 8.22
C ARG A 62 -6.93 3.48 7.33
N GLY A 63 -7.52 2.35 6.94
CA GLY A 63 -6.89 1.37 6.07
C GLY A 63 -7.90 0.33 5.60
N ILE A 64 -7.74 -0.12 4.36
CA ILE A 64 -8.40 -1.32 3.82
C ILE A 64 -7.32 -2.39 3.71
N ILE A 65 -7.58 -3.56 4.26
CA ILE A 65 -6.66 -4.71 4.24
C ILE A 65 -7.21 -5.74 3.27
N SER A 66 -6.34 -6.34 2.48
CA SER A 66 -6.67 -7.42 1.54
C SER A 66 -5.61 -8.50 1.63
N THR A 67 -6.01 -9.73 1.32
CA THR A 67 -5.13 -10.91 1.30
C THR A 67 -4.23 -10.99 0.06
N HIS A 68 -4.60 -10.30 -1.03
CA HIS A 68 -3.88 -10.35 -2.31
C HIS A 68 -3.39 -8.96 -2.73
N ASN A 69 -2.17 -8.89 -3.26
CA ASN A 69 -1.55 -7.65 -3.75
C ASN A 69 -2.34 -7.02 -4.90
N ASP A 70 -2.85 -7.81 -5.84
CA ASP A 70 -3.64 -7.29 -6.98
C ASP A 70 -4.92 -6.58 -6.53
N SER A 71 -5.54 -7.09 -5.46
CA SER A 71 -6.70 -6.45 -4.85
C SER A 71 -6.31 -5.15 -4.13
N VAL A 72 -5.15 -5.12 -3.45
CA VAL A 72 -4.59 -3.89 -2.88
C VAL A 72 -4.31 -2.85 -3.97
N ALA A 73 -3.71 -3.25 -5.09
CA ALA A 73 -3.42 -2.37 -6.22
C ALA A 73 -4.71 -1.76 -6.81
N ARG A 74 -5.74 -2.59 -7.01
CA ARG A 74 -7.07 -2.13 -7.48
C ARG A 74 -7.71 -1.13 -6.53
N VAL A 75 -7.73 -1.42 -5.22
CA VAL A 75 -8.28 -0.51 -4.20
C VAL A 75 -7.49 0.79 -4.16
N ASN A 76 -6.16 0.74 -4.12
CA ASN A 76 -5.30 1.92 -4.07
C ASN A 76 -5.50 2.83 -5.29
N ALA A 77 -5.60 2.24 -6.49
CA ALA A 77 -5.85 2.99 -7.72
C ALA A 77 -7.24 3.68 -7.70
N ALA A 78 -8.28 2.97 -7.26
CA ALA A 78 -9.63 3.52 -7.15
C ALA A 78 -9.72 4.64 -6.10
N VAL A 79 -9.08 4.48 -4.94
CA VAL A 79 -8.98 5.53 -3.91
C VAL A 79 -8.24 6.75 -4.44
N LEU A 80 -7.08 6.56 -5.08
CA LEU A 80 -6.29 7.66 -5.63
C LEU A 80 -7.05 8.42 -6.73
N ALA A 81 -7.84 7.72 -7.55
CA ALA A 81 -8.67 8.34 -8.59
C ALA A 81 -9.68 9.34 -8.01
N ARG A 82 -10.24 9.04 -6.83
CA ARG A 82 -11.22 9.89 -6.12
C ARG A 82 -10.60 11.06 -5.35
N MET A 83 -9.30 11.03 -5.08
CA MET A 83 -8.62 12.16 -4.44
C MET A 83 -8.53 13.37 -5.39
N ASN A 84 -8.64 14.58 -4.85
CA ASN A 84 -8.42 15.78 -5.64
C ASN A 84 -6.94 16.00 -5.98
N GLY A 85 -6.68 16.81 -6.99
CA GLY A 85 -5.33 17.18 -7.40
C GLY A 85 -4.79 16.38 -8.58
N GLU A 86 -3.67 16.85 -9.11
CA GLU A 86 -3.01 16.28 -10.28
C GLU A 86 -2.26 15.00 -9.92
N THR A 87 -2.45 13.96 -10.72
CA THR A 87 -1.67 12.72 -10.63
C THR A 87 -0.28 12.96 -11.18
N CYS A 88 0.75 12.67 -10.38
CA CYS A 88 2.12 12.59 -10.82
C CYS A 88 2.57 11.13 -10.82
N THR A 89 3.12 10.68 -11.94
CA THR A 89 3.68 9.33 -12.09
C THR A 89 5.19 9.39 -11.90
N LEU A 90 5.68 8.67 -10.89
CA LEU A 90 7.12 8.45 -10.70
C LEU A 90 7.49 7.13 -11.37
N GLN A 91 8.41 7.20 -12.33
CA GLN A 91 8.90 6.02 -13.05
C GLN A 91 10.24 5.58 -12.45
N GLY A 92 10.27 4.37 -11.91
CA GLY A 92 11.49 3.65 -11.58
C GLY A 92 12.31 3.41 -12.84
N ARG A 93 13.63 3.51 -12.72
CA ARG A 93 14.56 3.10 -13.78
C ARG A 93 15.33 1.90 -13.30
N THR A 94 15.10 0.76 -13.90
CA THR A 94 15.96 -0.42 -13.73
C THR A 94 17.07 -0.33 -14.77
N MET A 95 18.31 -0.25 -14.28
CA MET A 95 19.51 -0.33 -15.12
C MET A 95 20.27 -1.57 -14.68
N LEU A 96 20.77 -2.33 -15.65
CA LEU A 96 21.67 -3.43 -15.35
C LEU A 96 23.04 -2.91 -14.99
N ASP A 97 23.64 -3.54 -14.00
CA ASP A 97 25.07 -3.41 -13.77
C ASP A 97 25.81 -4.34 -14.75
N HIS A 98 26.36 -3.75 -15.80
CA HIS A 98 27.03 -4.51 -16.86
C HIS A 98 28.32 -5.19 -16.40
N GLU A 99 28.87 -4.85 -15.23
CA GLU A 99 30.11 -5.42 -14.70
C GLU A 99 29.93 -6.80 -14.05
N HIS A 100 28.69 -7.20 -13.76
CA HIS A 100 28.38 -8.44 -13.04
C HIS A 100 27.50 -9.42 -13.82
N LEU A 101 27.30 -9.19 -15.12
CA LEU A 101 26.49 -10.06 -15.97
C LEU A 101 27.33 -11.18 -16.58
N ASP A 102 26.73 -12.36 -16.65
CA ASP A 102 27.26 -13.47 -17.42
C ASP A 102 27.37 -13.05 -18.90
N PRO A 103 28.56 -13.16 -19.53
CA PRO A 103 28.77 -12.78 -20.92
C PRO A 103 27.90 -13.56 -21.91
N ASP A 104 27.30 -14.68 -21.51
CA ASP A 104 26.43 -15.50 -22.35
C ASP A 104 24.95 -15.03 -22.36
N VAL A 105 24.59 -13.98 -21.59
CA VAL A 105 23.24 -13.41 -21.61
C VAL A 105 23.03 -12.55 -22.84
N ASP A 106 22.01 -12.88 -23.64
CA ASP A 106 21.65 -12.17 -24.88
C ASP A 106 21.41 -10.66 -24.63
N ASP A 107 21.97 -9.82 -25.51
CA ASP A 107 21.82 -8.36 -25.49
C ASP A 107 20.36 -7.90 -25.49
N PHE A 108 19.44 -8.71 -26.03
CA PHE A 108 18.01 -8.46 -25.97
C PHE A 108 17.47 -8.42 -24.53
N PHE A 109 17.91 -9.35 -23.66
CA PHE A 109 17.55 -9.36 -22.24
C PHE A 109 18.27 -8.27 -21.43
N ARG A 110 19.33 -7.68 -22.02
CA ARG A 110 20.11 -6.59 -21.42
C ARG A 110 19.49 -5.21 -21.62
N MET A 111 18.40 -5.11 -22.39
CA MET A 111 17.74 -3.85 -22.69
C MET A 111 16.83 -3.40 -21.53
N SER A 112 17.04 -2.19 -21.04
CA SER A 112 16.21 -1.60 -19.96
C SER A 112 14.71 -1.58 -20.28
N GLN A 113 14.32 -1.50 -21.56
CA GLN A 113 12.93 -1.62 -21.98
C GLN A 113 12.30 -2.99 -21.69
N PHE A 114 13.06 -4.08 -21.76
CA PHE A 114 12.58 -5.42 -21.42
C PHE A 114 12.45 -5.60 -19.90
N LEU A 115 13.44 -5.10 -19.13
CA LEU A 115 13.40 -5.14 -17.67
C LEU A 115 12.30 -4.26 -17.07
N ASN A 116 11.99 -3.12 -17.71
CA ASN A 116 10.87 -2.27 -17.28
C ASN A 116 9.50 -2.92 -17.54
N GLN A 117 9.42 -3.96 -18.38
CA GLN A 117 8.21 -4.78 -18.55
C GLN A 117 8.12 -5.93 -17.54
N MET A 118 9.21 -6.22 -16.82
CA MET A 118 9.19 -7.21 -15.75
C MET A 118 8.68 -6.54 -14.47
N GLU A 119 7.50 -6.95 -14.00
CA GLU A 119 7.02 -6.64 -12.65
C GLU A 119 7.34 -7.83 -11.73
N PRO A 120 8.53 -7.90 -11.12
CA PRO A 120 8.79 -8.91 -10.09
C PRO A 120 7.82 -8.68 -8.92
N SER A 121 7.19 -9.75 -8.44
CA SER A 121 6.16 -9.73 -7.38
C SER A 121 6.61 -9.13 -6.03
N SER A 122 7.90 -8.84 -5.88
CA SER A 122 8.56 -8.33 -4.67
C SER A 122 8.92 -6.85 -4.71
N VAL A 123 8.69 -6.14 -5.82
CA VAL A 123 9.04 -4.72 -5.98
C VAL A 123 7.81 -3.93 -6.45
N PRO A 124 7.57 -2.69 -5.96
CA PRO A 124 6.49 -1.85 -6.47
C PRO A 124 6.58 -1.72 -7.99
N SER A 125 5.41 -1.60 -8.64
CA SER A 125 5.32 -1.36 -10.08
C SER A 125 6.28 -0.25 -10.51
N HIS A 126 6.87 -0.43 -11.69
CA HIS A 126 7.81 0.53 -12.28
C HIS A 126 7.24 1.95 -12.33
N ASP A 127 5.91 2.09 -12.41
CA ASP A 127 5.21 3.36 -12.29
C ASP A 127 4.46 3.47 -10.95
N ILE A 128 4.75 4.53 -10.20
CA ILE A 128 4.06 4.87 -8.95
C ILE A 128 3.26 6.15 -9.17
N ASN A 129 1.93 6.03 -9.17
CA ASN A 129 1.02 7.16 -9.27
C ASN A 129 0.75 7.77 -7.89
N LEU A 130 0.91 9.08 -7.77
CA LEU A 130 0.77 9.83 -6.52
C LEU A 130 0.01 11.14 -6.74
N LYS A 131 -0.66 11.63 -5.69
CA LYS A 131 -1.28 12.96 -5.62
C LYS A 131 -0.86 13.65 -4.33
N VAL A 132 -0.78 14.99 -4.34
CA VAL A 132 -0.54 15.75 -3.10
C VAL A 132 -1.66 15.45 -2.10
N GLY A 133 -1.29 15.19 -0.85
CA GLY A 133 -2.20 14.78 0.23
C GLY A 133 -2.38 13.27 0.37
N VAL A 134 -1.89 12.44 -0.56
CA VAL A 134 -1.98 10.98 -0.43
C VAL A 134 -1.14 10.46 0.74
N VAL A 135 -1.66 9.44 1.42
CA VAL A 135 -0.93 8.69 2.44
C VAL A 135 -0.18 7.55 1.77
N VAL A 136 1.12 7.45 2.00
CA VAL A 136 1.96 6.33 1.54
C VAL A 136 2.63 5.64 2.72
N LEU A 137 2.91 4.35 2.56
CA LEU A 137 3.71 3.60 3.53
C LEU A 137 5.15 3.53 3.01
N LEU A 138 6.11 3.75 3.91
CA LEU A 138 7.51 3.48 3.60
C LEU A 138 7.74 1.98 3.49
N CYS A 139 8.37 1.53 2.40
CA CYS A 139 8.73 0.12 2.21
C CYS A 139 10.17 -0.21 2.65
N ARG A 140 10.92 0.78 3.16
CA ARG A 140 12.29 0.63 3.66
C ARG A 140 12.58 1.64 4.77
N ASN A 141 13.59 1.36 5.58
CA ASN A 141 14.06 2.30 6.59
C ASN A 141 14.80 3.48 5.93
N LEU A 142 14.40 4.71 6.26
CA LEU A 142 15.06 5.93 5.78
C LEU A 142 15.87 6.59 6.90
N SER A 143 15.31 6.68 8.11
CA SER A 143 15.96 7.24 9.30
C SER A 143 15.33 6.62 10.53
N ILE A 144 16.14 5.95 11.36
CA ILE A 144 15.65 5.35 12.61
C ILE A 144 15.42 6.45 13.64
N ASP A 145 16.32 7.43 13.72
CA ASP A 145 16.26 8.54 14.67
C ASP A 145 14.98 9.38 14.47
N ASP A 146 14.56 9.58 13.21
CA ASP A 146 13.33 10.30 12.89
C ASP A 146 12.08 9.41 12.86
N CYS A 147 12.20 8.14 13.27
CA CYS A 147 11.12 7.15 13.21
C CYS A 147 10.53 6.94 11.79
N LEU A 148 11.34 7.15 10.75
CA LEU A 148 10.99 6.92 9.35
C LEU A 148 11.42 5.51 8.92
N THR A 149 10.76 4.52 9.51
CA THR A 149 11.03 3.09 9.29
C THR A 149 9.99 2.45 8.37
N ASN A 150 10.27 1.22 7.93
CA ASN A 150 9.33 0.42 7.13
C ASN A 150 7.95 0.33 7.82
N GLY A 151 6.88 0.53 7.06
CA GLY A 151 5.50 0.58 7.54
C GLY A 151 5.04 1.95 8.05
N THR A 152 5.94 2.94 8.18
CA THR A 152 5.56 4.29 8.59
C THR A 152 4.68 4.95 7.53
N LYS A 153 3.51 5.44 7.96
CA LYS A 153 2.63 6.24 7.10
C LYS A 153 3.13 7.68 7.02
N VAL A 154 3.28 8.20 5.83
CA VAL A 154 3.63 9.61 5.56
C VAL A 154 2.65 10.23 4.58
N VAL A 155 2.44 11.54 4.70
CA VAL A 155 1.59 12.31 3.78
C VAL A 155 2.47 13.02 2.76
N LEU A 156 2.15 12.87 1.48
CA LEU A 156 2.85 13.58 0.43
C LEU A 156 2.44 15.06 0.43
N SER A 157 3.37 15.96 0.73
CA SER A 157 3.08 17.40 0.80
C SER A 157 3.29 18.14 -0.51
N ARG A 158 4.28 17.75 -1.32
CA ARG A 158 4.60 18.38 -2.61
C ARG A 158 5.50 17.50 -3.46
N PHE A 159 5.46 17.73 -4.78
CA PHE A 159 6.49 17.25 -5.70
C PHE A 159 7.54 18.35 -5.91
N ASN A 160 8.81 18.00 -5.75
CA ASN A 160 9.92 18.89 -6.10
C ASN A 160 10.58 18.35 -7.37
N PRO A 161 10.65 19.13 -8.46
CA PRO A 161 11.41 18.71 -9.63
C PRO A 161 12.88 18.56 -9.24
N LEU A 162 13.49 17.43 -9.60
CA LEU A 162 14.92 17.22 -9.43
C LEU A 162 15.66 18.26 -10.28
N ARG A 163 16.30 19.25 -9.65
CA ARG A 163 17.24 20.13 -10.34
C ARG A 163 18.37 19.27 -10.89
N LYS A 164 18.37 19.02 -12.20
CA LYS A 164 19.55 18.50 -12.91
C LYS A 164 20.67 19.52 -12.73
N LYS A 165 21.60 19.28 -11.79
CA LYS A 165 22.89 19.95 -11.81
C LYS A 165 23.63 19.42 -13.03
N PHE A 166 23.49 20.11 -14.17
CA PHE A 166 24.48 20.01 -15.23
C PHE A 166 25.77 20.61 -14.66
N ARG A 167 26.72 19.75 -14.28
CA ARG A 167 28.11 20.14 -14.19
C ARG A 167 28.64 20.10 -15.63
N HIS A 168 28.92 21.26 -16.18
CA HIS A 168 29.82 21.40 -17.33
C HIS A 168 31.24 21.07 -16.90
#